data_AF-A0A972LE16-F1
#
_entry.id   AF-A0A972LE16-F1
#
_cell.length_a   1.000
_cell.length_b   1.000
_cell.length_c   1.000
_cell.angle_alpha   90.00
_cell.angle_beta   90.00
_cell.angle_gamma   90.00
#
_symmetry.space_group_name_H-M   'P 1'
#
loop_
_entity.id
_entity.type
_entity.pdbx_description
1 polymer ?
#
loop_
_entity_poly.entity_id
_entity_poly.type
_entity_poly.pdbx_seq_one_letter_code
_entity_poly.pdbx_strand_id
1 'polypeptide(L)'
;MRIIEEVVFQSTSRDPMEIAELMMSFPGLPMLGCHHAYIAGGALMAAIKNEASRGITNEDIKEVFRRTKKQAHGGFCGLTGVCGVVPAIGAVFAVLTGSKCGTDSEQRITMEATARLGRAIAELTGPSCCKAYVRTSLEVAIKYLKESLGIELPLSSVSSCIYSARHPHGCRELNCPYFSKTAADVNKPANTNVTTNGHSIRDFSSKEDAMNFLLQKSLEFGAEKAKIIDTDTVVVEEWVRWKCQYGCPLYDKDAFHPPCAPDAESTKKVLKEYSKAILINGPKGKALSEVAVRLEDIAYHMGYYKAFALTALSSGLSGVT
;
A
#
# COMPACT_ATOMS: atom_id res chain seq x y z
N MET A 1 9.07 0.94 -8.39
CA MET A 1 8.74 0.00 -9.48
C MET A 1 9.97 -0.59 -10.16
N ARG A 2 10.96 0.23 -10.57
CA ARG A 2 12.16 -0.24 -11.29
C ARG A 2 12.85 -1.48 -10.69
N ILE A 3 13.01 -1.53 -9.36
CA ILE A 3 13.62 -2.68 -8.68
C ILE A 3 12.80 -3.99 -8.80
N ILE A 4 11.47 -3.89 -8.83
CA ILE A 4 10.58 -5.04 -9.02
C ILE A 4 10.75 -5.59 -10.44
N GLU A 5 10.78 -4.70 -11.44
CA GLU A 5 11.01 -5.07 -12.84
C GLU A 5 12.39 -5.72 -13.04
N GLU A 6 13.44 -5.13 -12.49
CA GLU A 6 14.81 -5.65 -12.61
C GLU A 6 14.92 -7.08 -12.03
N VAL A 7 14.39 -7.31 -10.83
CA VAL A 7 14.39 -8.64 -10.21
C VAL A 7 13.60 -9.65 -11.03
N VAL A 8 12.39 -9.29 -11.46
CA VAL A 8 11.50 -10.19 -12.21
C VAL A 8 12.05 -10.54 -13.59
N PHE A 9 12.71 -9.59 -14.27
CA PHE A 9 13.29 -9.84 -15.60
C PHE A 9 14.58 -10.67 -15.53
N GLN A 10 15.38 -10.50 -14.49
CA GLN A 10 16.68 -11.16 -14.34
C GLN A 10 16.63 -12.44 -13.51
N SER A 11 15.55 -12.68 -12.75
CA SER A 11 15.40 -13.89 -11.94
C SER A 11 15.46 -15.15 -12.80
N THR A 12 16.21 -16.14 -12.32
CA THR A 12 16.28 -17.50 -12.85
C THR A 12 15.56 -18.53 -11.95
N SER A 13 15.03 -18.11 -10.79
CA SER A 13 14.28 -19.01 -9.90
C SER A 13 12.96 -19.42 -10.55
N ARG A 14 12.56 -20.67 -10.30
CA ARG A 14 11.28 -21.25 -10.73
C ARG A 14 10.23 -21.18 -9.62
N ASP A 15 10.63 -20.73 -8.43
CA ASP A 15 9.76 -20.63 -7.26
C ASP A 15 9.25 -19.19 -7.11
N PRO A 16 7.95 -18.93 -7.32
CA PRO A 16 7.40 -17.59 -7.19
C PRO A 16 7.45 -17.07 -5.76
N MET A 17 7.47 -17.94 -4.73
CA MET A 17 7.61 -17.51 -3.35
C MET A 17 9.01 -16.94 -3.08
N GLU A 18 10.06 -17.59 -3.57
CA GLU A 18 11.44 -17.10 -3.45
C GLU A 18 11.60 -15.72 -4.12
N ILE A 19 11.08 -15.58 -5.34
CA ILE A 19 11.14 -14.32 -6.09
C ILE A 19 10.39 -13.22 -5.35
N ALA A 20 9.20 -13.54 -4.82
CA ALA A 20 8.40 -12.59 -4.07
C ALA A 20 9.07 -12.18 -2.75
N GLU A 21 9.64 -13.11 -1.98
CA GLU A 21 10.35 -12.79 -0.74
C GLU A 21 11.58 -11.92 -0.98
N LEU A 22 12.36 -12.21 -2.03
CA LEU A 22 13.48 -11.34 -2.43
C LEU A 22 12.98 -9.91 -2.69
N MET A 23 11.92 -9.74 -3.49
CA MET A 23 11.34 -8.43 -3.73
C MET A 23 10.75 -7.77 -2.48
N MET A 24 10.15 -8.54 -1.58
CA MET A 24 9.57 -8.01 -0.34
C MET A 24 10.61 -7.62 0.71
N SER A 25 11.84 -8.12 0.59
CA SER A 25 12.97 -7.85 1.50
C SER A 25 13.65 -6.51 1.28
N PHE A 26 13.45 -5.86 0.12
CA PHE A 26 14.10 -4.59 -0.18
C PHE A 26 13.71 -3.49 0.83
N PRO A 27 14.68 -2.79 1.45
CA PRO A 27 14.40 -1.79 2.49
C PRO A 27 13.49 -0.65 2.06
N GLY A 28 13.59 -0.21 0.80
CA GLY A 28 12.78 0.88 0.23
C GLY A 28 11.35 0.49 -0.15
N LEU A 29 10.97 -0.78 0.01
CA LEU A 29 9.60 -1.22 -0.24
C LEU A 29 8.72 -0.92 0.98
N PRO A 30 7.58 -0.20 0.82
CA PRO A 30 6.70 0.08 1.94
C PRO A 30 6.13 -1.22 2.53
N MET A 31 5.81 -1.23 3.82
CA MET A 31 5.26 -2.42 4.48
C MET A 31 3.87 -2.79 3.92
N LEU A 32 3.08 -1.78 3.54
CA LEU A 32 1.75 -1.91 2.97
C LEU A 32 1.66 -1.13 1.65
N GLY A 33 0.76 -1.55 0.78
CA GLY A 33 0.44 -0.85 -0.47
C GLY A 33 0.55 -1.72 -1.71
N CYS A 34 0.02 -1.20 -2.82
CA CYS A 34 -0.19 -1.95 -4.05
C CYS A 34 1.08 -2.30 -4.83
N HIS A 35 2.26 -1.88 -4.38
CA HIS A 35 3.53 -2.45 -4.84
C HIS A 35 3.55 -3.98 -4.71
N HIS A 36 2.90 -4.52 -3.67
CA HIS A 36 2.78 -5.96 -3.45
C HIS A 36 1.93 -6.68 -4.52
N ALA A 37 1.04 -5.97 -5.22
CA ALA A 37 0.31 -6.52 -6.36
C ALA A 37 1.26 -6.80 -7.54
N TYR A 38 2.18 -5.89 -7.82
CA TYR A 38 3.22 -6.09 -8.84
C TYR A 38 4.18 -7.21 -8.44
N ILE A 39 4.52 -7.32 -7.17
CA ILE A 39 5.35 -8.41 -6.64
C ILE A 39 4.67 -9.76 -6.89
N ALA A 40 3.40 -9.91 -6.51
CA ALA A 40 2.67 -11.17 -6.71
C ALA A 40 2.57 -11.56 -8.19
N GLY A 41 2.10 -10.64 -9.04
CA GLY A 41 1.94 -10.92 -10.47
C GLY A 41 3.28 -11.15 -11.19
N GLY A 42 4.29 -10.35 -10.85
CA GLY A 42 5.64 -10.45 -11.43
C GLY A 42 6.36 -11.72 -11.02
N ALA A 43 6.32 -12.07 -9.73
CA ALA A 43 6.94 -13.30 -9.22
C ALA A 43 6.33 -14.54 -9.87
N LEU A 44 4.99 -14.60 -9.94
CA LEU A 44 4.29 -15.72 -10.59
C LEU A 44 4.66 -15.83 -12.07
N MET A 45 4.63 -14.71 -12.82
CA MET A 45 4.92 -14.75 -14.25
C MET A 45 6.42 -15.04 -14.54
N ALA A 46 7.35 -14.57 -13.71
CA ALA A 46 8.76 -14.93 -13.83
C ALA A 46 9.01 -16.42 -13.56
N ALA A 47 8.38 -16.99 -12.52
CA ALA A 47 8.47 -18.42 -12.25
C ALA A 47 7.96 -19.26 -13.42
N ILE A 48 6.81 -18.88 -13.99
CA ILE A 48 6.22 -19.53 -15.18
C ILE A 48 7.15 -19.46 -16.40
N LYS A 49 7.73 -18.28 -16.65
CA LYS A 49 8.75 -18.07 -17.70
C LYS A 49 9.94 -19.02 -17.52
N ASN A 50 10.39 -19.20 -16.29
CA ASN A 50 11.59 -19.97 -15.96
C ASN A 50 11.35 -21.50 -15.92
N GLU A 51 10.11 -21.95 -15.71
CA GLU A 51 9.72 -23.38 -15.78
C GLU A 51 9.54 -23.87 -17.24
N ALA A 52 10.10 -23.15 -18.22
CA ALA A 52 10.03 -23.48 -19.66
C ALA A 52 8.60 -23.61 -20.22
N SER A 53 7.63 -22.93 -19.63
CA SER A 53 6.23 -23.01 -20.07
C SER A 53 5.91 -22.04 -21.22
N ARG A 54 5.40 -22.59 -22.33
CA ARG A 54 4.66 -21.93 -23.44
C ARG A 54 5.24 -20.66 -24.09
N GLY A 55 6.53 -20.35 -23.91
CA GLY A 55 7.15 -19.20 -24.58
C GLY A 55 6.79 -17.85 -23.97
N ILE A 56 6.51 -17.81 -22.65
CA ILE A 56 6.32 -16.56 -21.90
C ILE A 56 7.59 -15.70 -21.97
N THR A 57 7.40 -14.39 -22.16
CA THR A 57 8.49 -13.43 -22.32
C THR A 57 8.40 -12.29 -21.30
N ASN A 58 9.42 -11.44 -21.27
CA ASN A 58 9.38 -10.22 -20.47
C ASN A 58 8.28 -9.24 -20.94
N GLU A 59 7.79 -9.34 -22.19
CA GLU A 59 6.66 -8.52 -22.64
C GLU A 59 5.33 -8.95 -22.03
N ASP A 60 5.14 -10.25 -21.80
CA ASP A 60 3.96 -10.76 -21.09
C ASP A 60 3.94 -10.28 -19.63
N ILE A 61 5.10 -10.23 -18.99
CA ILE A 61 5.27 -9.67 -17.65
C ILE A 61 4.94 -8.16 -17.65
N LYS A 62 5.44 -7.40 -18.63
CA LYS A 62 5.12 -5.97 -18.78
C LYS A 62 3.62 -5.75 -18.99
N GLU A 63 2.96 -6.63 -19.74
CA GLU A 63 1.51 -6.58 -19.93
C GLU A 63 0.76 -6.82 -18.60
N VAL A 64 1.20 -7.77 -17.78
CA VAL A 64 0.67 -7.96 -16.41
C VAL A 64 0.85 -6.69 -15.58
N PHE A 65 2.01 -6.04 -15.62
CA PHE A 65 2.26 -4.79 -14.90
C PHE A 65 1.40 -3.63 -15.42
N ARG A 66 1.20 -3.53 -16.74
CA ARG A 66 0.32 -2.52 -17.35
C ARG A 66 -1.13 -2.70 -16.91
N ARG A 67 -1.63 -3.93 -16.83
CA ARG A 67 -2.98 -4.25 -16.32
C ARG A 67 -3.08 -3.95 -14.82
N THR A 68 -2.10 -4.39 -14.04
CA THR A 68 -2.01 -4.13 -12.60
C THR A 68 -2.04 -2.63 -12.30
N LYS A 69 -1.32 -1.81 -13.07
CA LYS A 69 -1.30 -0.34 -12.91
C LYS A 69 -2.69 0.30 -13.03
N LYS A 70 -3.58 -0.26 -13.85
CA LYS A 70 -4.95 0.24 -14.02
C LYS A 70 -5.90 -0.19 -12.90
N GLN A 71 -5.54 -1.23 -12.15
CA GLN A 71 -6.44 -1.94 -11.24
C GLN A 71 -5.90 -2.05 -9.80
N ALA A 72 -4.71 -1.57 -9.50
CA ALA A 72 -4.10 -1.66 -8.17
C ALA A 72 -3.30 -0.38 -7.86
N HIS A 73 -4.01 0.70 -7.51
CA HIS A 73 -3.44 1.98 -7.06
C HIS A 73 -3.48 2.13 -5.53
N GLY A 74 -2.93 3.21 -4.98
CA GLY A 74 -2.90 3.46 -3.53
C GLY A 74 -4.28 3.28 -2.87
N GLY A 75 -4.35 2.56 -1.74
CA GLY A 75 -5.59 2.31 -1.00
C GLY A 75 -6.60 1.39 -1.70
N PHE A 76 -6.25 0.70 -2.80
CA PHE A 76 -7.21 -0.03 -3.65
C PHE A 76 -8.18 -0.94 -2.88
N CYS A 77 -7.70 -1.72 -1.90
CA CYS A 77 -8.54 -2.59 -1.09
C CYS A 77 -9.62 -1.85 -0.28
N GLY A 78 -9.28 -0.69 0.30
CA GLY A 78 -10.25 0.14 1.01
C GLY A 78 -11.21 0.87 0.08
N LEU A 79 -10.83 1.07 -1.19
CA LEU A 79 -11.63 1.78 -2.18
C LEU A 79 -12.64 0.88 -2.90
N THR A 80 -12.24 -0.35 -3.20
CA THR A 80 -13.03 -1.25 -4.06
C THR A 80 -13.53 -2.49 -3.33
N GLY A 81 -13.07 -2.73 -2.10
CA GLY A 81 -13.32 -3.98 -1.39
C GLY A 81 -12.50 -5.17 -1.91
N VAL A 82 -11.62 -4.96 -2.89
CA VAL A 82 -10.80 -6.01 -3.51
C VAL A 82 -9.32 -5.72 -3.28
N CYS A 83 -8.56 -6.68 -2.74
CA CYS A 83 -7.11 -6.53 -2.61
C CYS A 83 -6.45 -6.43 -3.99
N GLY A 84 -5.53 -5.49 -4.20
CA GLY A 84 -4.84 -5.30 -5.49
C GLY A 84 -4.07 -6.53 -5.99
N VAL A 85 -3.73 -7.47 -5.11
CA VAL A 85 -3.13 -8.77 -5.50
C VAL A 85 -4.09 -9.61 -6.34
N VAL A 86 -5.40 -9.54 -6.09
CA VAL A 86 -6.43 -10.30 -6.81
C VAL A 86 -6.45 -9.95 -8.31
N PRO A 87 -6.64 -8.68 -8.72
CA PRO A 87 -6.59 -8.32 -10.15
C PRO A 87 -5.21 -8.51 -10.76
N ALA A 88 -4.11 -8.41 -9.99
CA ALA A 88 -2.77 -8.65 -10.52
C ALA A 88 -2.55 -10.11 -10.92
N ILE A 89 -2.96 -11.08 -10.08
CA ILE A 89 -2.90 -12.49 -10.45
C ILE A 89 -3.98 -12.83 -11.48
N GLY A 90 -5.16 -12.24 -11.41
CA GLY A 90 -6.15 -12.33 -12.49
C GLY A 90 -5.58 -11.91 -13.84
N ALA A 91 -4.76 -10.85 -13.88
CA ALA A 91 -4.05 -10.43 -15.08
C ALA A 91 -3.04 -11.49 -15.57
N VAL A 92 -2.36 -12.22 -14.67
CA VAL A 92 -1.51 -13.36 -15.04
C VAL A 92 -2.33 -14.41 -15.77
N PHE A 93 -3.41 -14.92 -15.17
CA PHE A 93 -4.27 -15.92 -15.82
C PHE A 93 -4.85 -15.43 -17.16
N ALA A 94 -5.23 -14.16 -17.24
CA ALA A 94 -5.75 -13.58 -18.46
C ALA A 94 -4.70 -13.50 -19.58
N VAL A 95 -3.44 -13.23 -19.25
CA VAL A 95 -2.33 -13.23 -20.22
C VAL A 95 -2.02 -14.65 -20.67
N LEU A 96 -1.95 -15.62 -19.75
CA LEU A 96 -1.65 -17.02 -20.07
C LEU A 96 -2.72 -17.69 -20.95
N THR A 97 -3.98 -17.33 -20.75
CA THR A 97 -5.13 -17.91 -21.47
C THR A 97 -5.54 -17.11 -22.70
N GLY A 98 -5.09 -15.87 -22.84
CA GLY A 98 -5.60 -14.95 -23.86
C GLY A 98 -7.04 -14.47 -23.60
N SER A 99 -7.52 -14.59 -22.36
CA SER A 99 -8.88 -14.23 -21.91
C SER A 99 -9.27 -12.80 -22.29
N LYS A 100 -10.49 -12.66 -22.81
CA LYS A 100 -11.15 -11.40 -23.17
C LYS A 100 -12.62 -11.46 -22.78
N CYS A 101 -13.27 -10.31 -22.69
CA CYS A 101 -14.73 -10.29 -22.49
C CYS A 101 -15.42 -11.08 -23.61
N GLY A 102 -16.25 -12.05 -23.24
CA GLY A 102 -16.99 -12.91 -24.16
C GLY A 102 -16.28 -14.20 -24.57
N THR A 103 -15.04 -14.45 -24.13
CA THR A 103 -14.44 -15.80 -24.27
C THR A 103 -15.06 -16.76 -23.27
N ASP A 104 -15.24 -18.02 -23.63
CA ASP A 104 -15.93 -19.00 -22.79
C ASP A 104 -15.01 -19.51 -21.65
N SER A 105 -14.16 -20.49 -21.97
CA SER A 105 -13.35 -21.19 -20.97
C SER A 105 -12.28 -20.29 -20.33
N GLU A 106 -11.67 -19.40 -21.11
CA GLU A 106 -10.56 -18.52 -20.72
C GLU A 106 -11.02 -17.45 -19.72
N GLN A 107 -12.21 -16.87 -19.97
CA GLN A 107 -12.81 -15.92 -19.05
C GLN A 107 -13.21 -16.60 -17.74
N ARG A 108 -13.80 -17.80 -17.82
CA ARG A 108 -14.15 -18.60 -16.64
C ARG A 108 -12.92 -18.91 -15.79
N ILE A 109 -11.82 -19.37 -16.40
CA ILE A 109 -10.56 -19.66 -15.69
C ILE A 109 -10.04 -18.42 -14.98
N THR A 110 -10.01 -17.29 -15.68
CA THR A 110 -9.53 -16.02 -15.11
C THR A 110 -10.40 -15.57 -13.93
N MET A 111 -11.72 -15.60 -14.08
CA MET A 111 -12.65 -15.16 -13.03
C MET A 111 -12.63 -16.10 -11.83
N GLU A 112 -12.55 -17.41 -12.05
CA GLU A 112 -12.42 -18.41 -10.98
C GLU A 112 -11.13 -18.20 -10.17
N ALA A 113 -10.00 -17.90 -10.83
CA ALA A 113 -8.77 -17.54 -10.13
C ALA A 113 -9.01 -16.35 -9.18
N THR A 114 -9.64 -15.27 -9.69
CA THR A 114 -9.92 -14.08 -8.86
C THR A 114 -10.89 -14.36 -7.71
N ALA A 115 -11.89 -15.23 -7.91
CA ALA A 115 -12.84 -15.61 -6.87
C ALA A 115 -12.16 -16.37 -5.73
N ARG A 116 -11.31 -17.35 -6.06
CA ARG A 116 -10.55 -18.13 -5.06
C ARG A 116 -9.59 -17.25 -4.27
N LEU A 117 -8.87 -16.36 -4.95
CA LEU A 117 -7.96 -15.40 -4.32
C LEU A 117 -8.72 -14.45 -3.39
N GLY A 118 -9.85 -13.92 -3.85
CA GLY A 118 -10.71 -13.05 -3.03
C GLY A 118 -11.16 -13.75 -1.74
N ARG A 119 -11.60 -15.01 -1.85
CA ARG A 119 -11.99 -15.83 -0.69
C ARG A 119 -10.83 -16.02 0.30
N ALA A 120 -9.67 -16.47 -0.19
CA ALA A 120 -8.51 -16.75 0.66
C ALA A 120 -7.99 -15.49 1.35
N ILE A 121 -7.94 -14.36 0.63
CA ILE A 121 -7.54 -13.07 1.23
C ILE A 121 -8.57 -12.61 2.26
N ALA A 122 -9.87 -12.74 1.99
CA ALA A 122 -10.91 -12.35 2.94
C ALA A 122 -10.80 -13.16 4.26
N GLU A 123 -10.57 -14.46 4.18
CA GLU A 123 -10.36 -15.33 5.36
C GLU A 123 -9.09 -14.98 6.14
N LEU A 124 -8.04 -14.54 5.44
CA LEU A 124 -6.81 -14.06 6.05
C LEU A 124 -6.91 -12.63 6.61
N THR A 125 -7.94 -11.86 6.22
CA THR A 125 -8.02 -10.44 6.53
C THR A 125 -8.43 -10.19 7.99
N GLY A 126 -7.73 -9.24 8.62
CA GLY A 126 -7.85 -8.74 10.00
C GLY A 126 -7.19 -7.36 10.01
N PRO A 127 -6.19 -7.08 10.88
CA PRO A 127 -5.16 -6.11 10.52
C PRO A 127 -4.54 -6.47 9.17
N SER A 128 -4.56 -5.55 8.21
CA SER A 128 -4.16 -5.81 6.82
C SER A 128 -2.67 -6.15 6.69
N CYS A 129 -2.31 -7.20 5.96
CA CYS A 129 -0.90 -7.52 5.71
C CYS A 129 -0.68 -7.84 4.23
N CYS A 130 -0.16 -6.85 3.48
CA CYS A 130 0.09 -7.02 2.04
C CYS A 130 1.08 -8.16 1.75
N LYS A 131 2.05 -8.41 2.63
CA LYS A 131 3.00 -9.53 2.47
C LYS A 131 2.32 -10.89 2.67
N ALA A 132 1.46 -11.02 3.68
CA ALA A 132 0.68 -12.23 3.88
C ALA A 132 -0.29 -12.48 2.71
N TYR A 133 -0.92 -11.41 2.18
CA TYR A 133 -1.77 -11.51 0.99
C TYR A 133 -1.00 -12.01 -0.23
N VAL A 134 0.23 -11.55 -0.46
CA VAL A 134 1.09 -12.06 -1.55
C VAL A 134 1.34 -13.57 -1.37
N ARG A 135 1.83 -13.99 -0.20
CA ARG A 135 2.16 -15.39 0.08
C ARG A 135 0.98 -16.33 -0.15
N THR A 136 -0.16 -16.04 0.51
CA THR A 136 -1.36 -16.86 0.40
C THR A 136 -1.90 -16.87 -1.03
N SER A 137 -1.82 -15.73 -1.72
CA SER A 137 -2.27 -15.65 -3.10
C SER A 137 -1.40 -16.46 -4.06
N LEU A 138 -0.08 -16.51 -3.83
CA LEU A 138 0.81 -17.37 -4.63
C LEU A 138 0.53 -18.86 -4.38
N GLU A 139 0.31 -19.27 -3.12
CA GLU A 139 -0.07 -20.64 -2.79
C GLU A 139 -1.36 -21.06 -3.52
N VAL A 140 -2.41 -20.21 -3.44
CA VAL A 140 -3.68 -20.45 -4.14
C VAL A 140 -3.51 -20.44 -5.66
N ALA A 141 -2.74 -19.50 -6.19
CA ALA A 141 -2.53 -19.35 -7.63
C ALA A 141 -1.81 -20.56 -8.22
N ILE A 142 -0.74 -21.05 -7.58
CA ILE A 142 0.01 -22.22 -8.05
C ILE A 142 -0.86 -23.48 -8.05
N LYS A 143 -1.64 -23.69 -6.98
CA LYS A 143 -2.57 -24.81 -6.93
C LYS A 143 -3.58 -24.73 -8.08
N TYR A 144 -4.17 -23.56 -8.30
CA TYR A 144 -5.13 -23.38 -9.38
C TYR A 144 -4.49 -23.44 -10.77
N LEU A 145 -3.24 -23.02 -10.91
CA LEU A 145 -2.47 -23.09 -12.16
C LEU A 145 -2.27 -24.55 -12.60
N LYS A 146 -1.94 -25.43 -11.65
CA LYS A 146 -1.87 -26.88 -11.89
C LYS A 146 -3.23 -27.45 -12.28
N GLU A 147 -4.29 -27.09 -11.56
CA GLU A 147 -5.65 -27.58 -11.82
C GLU A 147 -6.22 -27.13 -13.18
N SER A 148 -5.98 -25.89 -13.58
CA SER A 148 -6.63 -25.28 -14.75
C SER A 148 -5.80 -25.30 -16.03
N LEU A 149 -4.47 -25.20 -15.91
CA LEU A 149 -3.56 -25.09 -17.06
C LEU A 149 -2.48 -26.19 -17.10
N GLY A 150 -2.41 -27.06 -16.09
CA GLY A 150 -1.43 -28.14 -16.01
C GLY A 150 0.02 -27.66 -15.81
N ILE A 151 0.22 -26.41 -15.39
CA ILE A 151 1.55 -25.87 -15.11
C ILE A 151 1.85 -26.10 -13.63
N GLU A 152 2.92 -26.84 -13.36
CA GLU A 152 3.41 -27.12 -12.00
C GLU A 152 4.61 -26.24 -11.69
N LEU A 153 4.58 -25.54 -10.55
CA LEU A 153 5.69 -24.72 -10.07
C LEU A 153 6.10 -25.21 -8.69
N PRO A 154 7.41 -25.15 -8.35
CA PRO A 154 7.84 -25.34 -6.98
C PRO A 154 7.27 -24.25 -6.07
N LEU A 155 7.05 -24.60 -4.80
CA LEU A 155 6.51 -23.68 -3.80
C LEU A 155 7.20 -23.91 -2.46
N SER A 156 8.12 -23.03 -2.12
CA SER A 156 8.76 -22.98 -0.82
C SER A 156 7.79 -22.53 0.26
N SER A 157 7.86 -23.16 1.43
CA SER A 157 7.08 -22.76 2.59
C SER A 157 7.77 -21.62 3.34
N VAL A 158 6.99 -20.61 3.74
CA VAL A 158 7.46 -19.53 4.60
C VAL A 158 7.00 -19.81 6.02
N SER A 159 7.91 -20.28 6.88
CA SER A 159 7.59 -20.66 8.26
C SER A 159 7.87 -19.56 9.30
N SER A 160 8.59 -18.50 8.93
CA SER A 160 9.00 -17.44 9.86
C SER A 160 8.96 -16.03 9.25
N CYS A 161 7.86 -15.32 9.46
CA CYS A 161 7.73 -13.91 9.06
C CYS A 161 8.53 -12.99 9.99
N ILE A 162 9.49 -12.26 9.42
CA ILE A 162 10.34 -11.27 10.13
C ILE A 162 9.76 -9.84 10.16
N TYR A 163 8.56 -9.63 9.60
CA TYR A 163 7.98 -8.29 9.42
C TYR A 163 6.96 -7.90 10.49
N SER A 164 6.72 -8.75 11.50
CA SER A 164 5.67 -8.53 12.52
C SER A 164 5.76 -7.15 13.17
N ALA A 165 6.97 -6.74 13.58
CA ALA A 165 7.23 -5.46 14.25
C ALA A 165 7.10 -4.20 13.35
N ARG A 166 6.93 -4.35 12.02
CA ARG A 166 6.89 -3.24 11.06
C ARG A 166 5.47 -2.80 10.68
N HIS A 167 4.42 -3.42 11.22
CA HIS A 167 3.04 -3.12 10.84
C HIS A 167 2.57 -1.79 11.49
N PRO A 168 2.10 -0.80 10.70
CA PRO A 168 1.65 0.48 11.24
C PRO A 168 0.36 0.38 12.07
N HIS A 169 -0.53 -0.54 11.72
CA HIS A 169 -1.83 -0.75 12.38
C HIS A 169 -1.89 -2.08 13.15
N GLY A 170 -0.74 -2.64 13.53
CA GLY A 170 -0.65 -3.92 14.25
C GLY A 170 -0.61 -5.18 13.34
N CYS A 171 -0.07 -6.26 13.91
CA CYS A 171 0.09 -7.56 13.26
C CYS A 171 -0.97 -8.56 13.77
N ARG A 172 -1.29 -9.57 12.97
CA ARG A 172 -2.15 -10.70 13.37
C ARG A 172 -1.47 -11.68 14.32
N GLU A 173 -0.13 -11.64 14.41
CA GLU A 173 0.67 -12.52 15.26
C GLU A 173 0.26 -13.99 15.15
N LEU A 174 -0.14 -14.63 16.25
CA LEU A 174 -0.53 -16.05 16.31
C LEU A 174 -1.68 -16.44 15.38
N ASN A 175 -2.49 -15.45 14.95
CA ASN A 175 -3.59 -15.63 13.98
C ASN A 175 -3.13 -15.50 12.51
N CYS A 176 -1.83 -15.37 12.25
CA CYS A 176 -1.22 -15.37 10.92
C CYS A 176 -0.54 -16.72 10.67
N PRO A 177 -0.79 -17.37 9.51
CA PRO A 177 -0.14 -18.65 9.18
C PRO A 177 1.38 -18.54 9.04
N TYR A 178 1.89 -17.33 8.80
CA TYR A 178 3.31 -17.05 8.59
C TYR A 178 4.04 -16.58 9.85
N PHE A 179 3.37 -16.46 10.99
CA PHE A 179 4.02 -15.95 12.21
C PHE A 179 4.89 -17.02 12.86
N SER A 180 6.11 -16.64 13.26
CA SER A 180 7.01 -17.53 14.00
C SER A 180 6.43 -17.85 15.37
N LYS A 181 5.98 -19.09 15.55
CA LYS A 181 5.52 -19.59 16.86
C LYS A 181 6.74 -20.05 17.66
N THR A 182 6.98 -19.48 18.85
CA THR A 182 7.95 -20.05 19.79
C THR A 182 7.28 -21.14 20.63
N ALA A 183 8.07 -22.04 21.26
CA ALA A 183 7.52 -23.10 22.12
C ALA A 183 6.67 -22.57 23.30
N ALA A 184 6.88 -21.30 23.71
CA ALA A 184 6.08 -20.64 24.74
C ALA A 184 4.71 -20.14 24.24
N ASP A 185 4.53 -19.96 22.93
CA ASP A 185 3.30 -19.44 22.32
C ASP A 185 2.24 -20.53 22.08
N VAL A 186 2.64 -21.80 22.01
CA VAL A 186 1.77 -22.97 21.74
C VAL A 186 0.82 -23.25 22.92
N ASN A 187 1.16 -22.79 24.13
CA ASN A 187 0.39 -23.00 25.36
C ASN A 187 -0.48 -21.80 25.78
N LYS A 188 -0.57 -20.74 24.96
CA LYS A 188 -1.55 -19.67 25.20
C LYS A 188 -2.90 -20.11 24.59
N PRO A 189 -4.01 -20.14 25.37
CA PRO A 189 -5.32 -20.35 24.78
C PRO A 189 -5.54 -19.31 23.69
N ALA A 190 -6.08 -19.72 22.54
CA ALA A 190 -6.52 -18.80 21.49
C ALA A 190 -7.41 -17.75 22.15
N ASN A 191 -6.87 -16.54 22.33
CA ASN A 191 -7.61 -15.47 22.95
C ASN A 191 -8.67 -15.05 21.94
N THR A 192 -9.86 -15.61 22.08
CA THR A 192 -11.07 -15.21 21.34
C THR A 192 -11.54 -13.81 21.75
N ASN A 193 -10.87 -13.18 22.70
CA ASN A 193 -11.01 -11.75 22.93
C ASN A 193 -10.01 -11.02 22.03
N VAL A 194 -10.56 -10.48 20.94
CA VAL A 194 -9.98 -9.36 20.21
C VAL A 194 -9.76 -8.23 21.21
N THR A 195 -8.63 -8.21 21.91
CA THR A 195 -8.18 -7.01 22.63
C THR A 195 -7.54 -6.10 21.59
N THR A 196 -8.36 -5.22 21.04
CA THR A 196 -7.92 -4.07 20.24
C THR A 196 -7.06 -3.15 21.10
N ASN A 197 -5.74 -3.40 21.14
CA ASN A 197 -4.75 -2.37 21.47
C ASN A 197 -4.25 -1.66 20.20
N GLY A 198 -5.07 -1.63 19.15
CA GLY A 198 -5.01 -0.62 18.09
C GLY A 198 -6.11 0.39 18.38
N HIS A 199 -5.85 1.68 18.19
CA HIS A 199 -6.88 2.71 18.28
C HIS A 199 -8.10 2.22 17.51
N SER A 200 -9.20 1.96 18.23
CA SER A 200 -10.41 1.43 17.64
C SER A 200 -10.80 2.36 16.50
N ILE A 201 -11.07 1.77 15.33
CA ILE A 201 -11.87 2.45 14.31
C ILE A 201 -13.20 2.71 15.02
N ARG A 202 -13.36 3.93 15.55
CA ARG A 202 -14.63 4.37 16.09
C ARG A 202 -15.53 4.50 14.87
N ASP A 203 -16.64 3.76 14.87
CA ASP A 203 -17.70 4.01 13.91
C ASP A 203 -18.22 5.44 14.16
N PHE A 204 -17.83 6.36 13.29
CA PHE A 204 -18.29 7.73 13.35
C PHE A 204 -19.70 7.80 12.74
N SER A 205 -20.66 8.30 13.52
CA SER A 205 -22.04 8.49 13.08
C SER A 205 -22.17 9.46 11.90
N SER A 206 -21.19 10.35 11.70
CA SER A 206 -21.17 11.32 10.61
C SER A 206 -19.74 11.72 10.20
N LYS A 207 -19.61 12.32 9.00
CA LYS A 207 -18.36 12.96 8.55
C LYS A 207 -17.92 14.09 9.49
N GLU A 208 -18.87 14.76 10.12
CA GLU A 208 -18.60 15.85 11.07
C GLU A 208 -17.95 15.31 12.35
N ASP A 209 -18.43 14.17 12.86
CA ASP A 209 -17.84 13.51 14.04
C ASP A 209 -16.41 13.04 13.77
N ALA A 210 -16.16 12.50 12.58
CA ALA A 210 -14.83 12.09 12.14
C ALA A 210 -13.86 13.29 12.07
N MET A 211 -14.31 14.43 11.55
CA MET A 211 -13.48 15.64 11.46
C MET A 211 -13.24 16.27 12.83
N ASN A 212 -14.26 16.30 13.70
CA ASN A 212 -14.13 16.78 15.08
C ASN A 212 -13.18 15.90 15.90
N PHE A 213 -13.16 14.60 15.65
CA PHE A 213 -12.18 13.70 16.27
C PHE A 213 -10.75 14.00 15.84
N LEU A 214 -10.51 14.21 14.54
CA LEU A 214 -9.19 14.62 14.05
C LEU A 214 -8.76 15.97 14.62
N LEU A 215 -9.71 16.90 14.78
CA LEU A 215 -9.48 18.18 15.43
C LEU A 215 -9.03 17.99 16.88
N GLN A 216 -9.73 17.15 17.66
CA GLN A 216 -9.34 16.84 19.03
C GLN A 216 -7.94 16.20 19.08
N LYS A 217 -7.65 15.24 18.20
CA LYS A 217 -6.34 14.59 18.11
C LYS A 217 -5.21 15.56 17.81
N SER A 218 -5.46 16.57 16.98
CA SER A 218 -4.46 17.59 16.66
C SER A 218 -4.02 18.38 17.90
N LEU A 219 -4.98 18.72 18.77
CA LEU A 219 -4.72 19.41 20.04
C LEU A 219 -4.01 18.48 21.03
N GLU A 220 -4.45 17.22 21.15
CA GLU A 220 -3.80 16.21 22.00
C GLU A 220 -2.35 15.95 21.61
N PHE A 221 -2.01 16.06 20.32
CA PHE A 221 -0.65 15.86 19.82
C PHE A 221 0.23 17.11 19.92
N GLY A 222 -0.30 18.23 20.42
CA GLY A 222 0.48 19.42 20.73
C GLY A 222 0.31 20.59 19.76
N ALA A 223 -0.73 20.59 18.91
CA ALA A 223 -1.16 21.83 18.26
C ALA A 223 -1.80 22.76 19.31
N GLU A 224 -1.48 24.05 19.26
CA GLU A 224 -2.07 25.04 20.16
C GLU A 224 -3.50 25.38 19.73
N LYS A 225 -3.71 25.48 18.41
CA LYS A 225 -5.00 25.73 17.79
C LYS A 225 -5.15 24.83 16.59
N ALA A 226 -6.37 24.38 16.36
CA ALA A 226 -6.73 23.68 15.16
C ALA A 226 -8.11 24.12 14.69
N LYS A 227 -8.32 24.14 13.38
CA LYS A 227 -9.61 24.50 12.78
C LYS A 227 -9.87 23.70 11.50
N ILE A 228 -11.11 23.26 11.32
CA ILE A 228 -11.58 22.73 10.05
C ILE A 228 -11.86 23.92 9.11
N ILE A 229 -11.26 23.90 7.93
CA ILE A 229 -11.47 24.91 6.89
C ILE A 229 -11.98 24.25 5.61
N ASP A 230 -12.73 25.01 4.82
CA ASP A 230 -12.99 24.66 3.43
C ASP A 230 -11.75 24.95 2.59
N THR A 231 -11.38 24.03 1.71
CA THR A 231 -10.13 24.14 0.92
C THR A 231 -10.18 25.26 -0.10
N ASP A 232 -11.37 25.72 -0.49
CA ASP A 232 -11.58 26.90 -1.32
C ASP A 232 -11.24 28.22 -0.61
N THR A 233 -11.15 28.22 0.72
CA THR A 233 -10.68 29.38 1.50
C THR A 233 -9.16 29.56 1.47
N VAL A 234 -8.42 28.57 0.94
CA VAL A 234 -6.96 28.64 0.79
C VAL A 234 -6.59 29.42 -0.48
N VAL A 235 -6.08 30.63 -0.29
CA VAL A 235 -5.62 31.49 -1.39
C VAL A 235 -4.21 31.08 -1.81
N VAL A 236 -4.05 30.70 -3.09
CA VAL A 236 -2.75 30.33 -3.69
C VAL A 236 -2.40 31.32 -4.78
N GLU A 237 -1.28 32.03 -4.62
CA GLU A 237 -0.85 33.08 -5.55
C GLU A 237 0.64 33.00 -5.86
N GLU A 238 1.01 33.39 -7.08
CA GLU A 238 2.39 33.32 -7.58
C GLU A 238 3.36 34.17 -6.76
N TRP A 239 2.91 35.32 -6.24
CA TRP A 239 3.76 36.25 -5.51
C TRP A 239 4.39 35.62 -4.25
N VAL A 240 3.76 34.58 -3.67
CA VAL A 240 4.30 33.86 -2.51
C VAL A 240 5.64 33.20 -2.85
N ARG A 241 5.74 32.62 -4.06
CA ARG A 241 6.99 32.03 -4.56
C ARG A 241 8.04 33.11 -4.84
N TRP A 242 7.65 34.27 -5.35
CA TRP A 242 8.55 35.39 -5.59
C TRP A 242 9.17 35.91 -4.29
N LYS A 243 8.40 35.98 -3.19
CA LYS A 243 8.97 36.32 -1.87
C LYS A 243 10.01 35.31 -1.40
N CYS A 244 9.81 34.03 -1.69
CA CYS A 244 10.82 33.01 -1.39
C CYS A 244 12.08 33.21 -2.24
N GLN A 245 11.92 33.34 -3.56
CA GLN A 245 13.01 33.43 -4.52
C GLN A 245 13.90 34.66 -4.34
N TYR A 246 13.31 35.82 -4.04
CA TYR A 246 14.05 37.08 -3.98
C TYR A 246 14.27 37.61 -2.57
N GLY A 247 13.64 37.01 -1.55
CA GLY A 247 13.62 37.54 -0.18
C GLY A 247 13.92 36.56 0.94
N CYS A 248 14.08 35.25 0.66
CA CYS A 248 14.27 34.25 1.70
C CYS A 248 15.71 33.68 1.70
N PRO A 249 16.42 33.65 2.85
CA PRO A 249 17.74 33.03 2.96
C PRO A 249 17.71 31.50 2.83
N LEU A 250 16.52 30.88 2.88
CA LEU A 250 16.32 29.43 2.75
C LEU A 250 15.99 28.99 1.31
N TYR A 251 15.95 29.91 0.34
CA TYR A 251 15.75 29.55 -1.06
C TYR A 251 16.83 28.56 -1.54
N ASP A 252 16.41 27.52 -2.28
CA ASP A 252 17.29 26.48 -2.84
C ASP A 252 18.17 25.75 -1.80
N LYS A 253 17.66 25.59 -0.56
CA LYS A 253 18.40 24.93 0.53
C LYS A 253 17.99 23.49 0.82
N ASP A 254 16.73 23.12 0.57
CA ASP A 254 16.23 21.77 0.85
C ASP A 254 14.95 21.45 0.03
N ALA A 255 14.38 20.27 0.25
CA ALA A 255 13.19 19.77 -0.44
C ALA A 255 11.88 20.57 -0.15
N PHE A 256 11.88 21.42 0.88
CA PHE A 256 10.73 22.24 1.29
C PHE A 256 10.76 23.64 0.69
N HIS A 257 11.85 24.01 0.01
CA HIS A 257 12.00 25.30 -0.65
C HIS A 257 12.00 25.14 -2.17
N PRO A 258 11.56 26.15 -2.92
CA PRO A 258 11.80 26.20 -4.36
C PRO A 258 13.28 25.99 -4.68
N PRO A 259 13.63 25.21 -5.73
CA PRO A 259 12.74 24.72 -6.78
C PRO A 259 11.95 23.44 -6.45
N CYS A 260 12.30 22.73 -5.38
CA CYS A 260 11.70 21.44 -5.01
C CYS A 260 10.27 21.54 -4.48
N ALA A 261 9.95 22.65 -3.80
CA ALA A 261 8.59 22.90 -3.33
C ALA A 261 7.60 23.03 -4.50
N PRO A 262 6.36 22.49 -4.37
CA PRO A 262 5.32 22.59 -5.38
C PRO A 262 5.12 24.03 -5.89
N ASP A 263 4.91 24.17 -7.19
CA ASP A 263 4.53 25.45 -7.79
C ASP A 263 3.04 25.77 -7.51
N ALA A 264 2.68 27.04 -7.68
CA ALA A 264 1.33 27.50 -7.36
C ALA A 264 0.25 26.89 -8.27
N GLU A 265 0.56 26.54 -9.52
CA GLU A 265 -0.38 25.87 -10.43
C GLU A 265 -0.68 24.44 -9.97
N SER A 266 0.36 23.68 -9.64
CA SER A 266 0.29 22.33 -9.09
C SER A 266 -0.44 22.31 -7.75
N THR A 267 -0.13 23.23 -6.84
CA THR A 267 -0.84 23.36 -5.55
C THR A 267 -2.32 23.67 -5.75
N LYS A 268 -2.69 24.56 -6.69
CA LYS A 268 -4.10 24.84 -7.03
C LYS A 268 -4.83 23.60 -7.51
N LYS A 269 -4.19 22.76 -8.34
CA LYS A 269 -4.79 21.50 -8.83
C LYS A 269 -5.01 20.51 -7.69
N VAL A 270 -4.02 20.33 -6.83
CA VAL A 270 -4.11 19.40 -5.69
C VAL A 270 -5.20 19.84 -4.70
N LEU A 271 -5.28 21.13 -4.35
CA LEU A 271 -6.29 21.63 -3.41
C LEU A 271 -7.73 21.40 -3.89
N LYS A 272 -7.98 21.39 -5.21
CA LYS A 272 -9.30 21.09 -5.80
C LYS A 272 -9.73 19.63 -5.62
N GLU A 273 -8.82 18.72 -5.28
CA GLU A 273 -9.17 17.32 -5.00
C GLU A 273 -9.79 17.11 -3.60
N TYR A 274 -9.77 18.14 -2.76
CA TYR A 274 -10.22 18.13 -1.38
C TYR A 274 -11.35 19.15 -1.20
N SER A 275 -12.24 18.90 -0.25
CA SER A 275 -13.29 19.85 0.17
C SER A 275 -13.03 20.46 1.54
N LYS A 276 -12.34 19.72 2.43
CA LYS A 276 -12.04 20.14 3.80
C LYS A 276 -10.55 19.92 4.09
N ALA A 277 -10.00 20.77 4.95
CA ALA A 277 -8.67 20.63 5.52
C ALA A 277 -8.67 20.94 7.02
N ILE A 278 -7.69 20.43 7.75
CA ILE A 278 -7.45 20.77 9.16
C ILE A 278 -6.23 21.68 9.21
N LEU A 279 -6.46 22.94 9.56
CA LEU A 279 -5.41 23.91 9.76
C LEU A 279 -4.95 23.85 11.22
N ILE A 280 -3.70 23.49 11.45
CA ILE A 280 -3.06 23.44 12.77
C ILE A 280 -2.09 24.60 12.96
N ASN A 281 -1.98 25.11 14.18
CA ASN A 281 -1.11 26.24 14.53
C ASN A 281 -0.43 26.01 15.88
N GLY A 282 0.75 26.59 16.03
CA GLY A 282 1.55 26.56 17.25
C GLY A 282 2.98 27.08 17.01
N PRO A 283 3.75 27.30 18.08
CA PRO A 283 5.06 27.96 17.98
C PRO A 283 6.19 27.03 17.50
N LYS A 284 5.99 25.71 17.50
CA LYS A 284 7.02 24.70 17.20
C LYS A 284 6.77 24.02 15.84
N GLY A 285 7.25 24.62 14.76
CA GLY A 285 6.96 24.16 13.38
C GLY A 285 7.36 22.71 13.05
N LYS A 286 8.51 22.22 13.59
CA LYS A 286 8.91 20.80 13.40
C LYS A 286 7.94 19.84 14.08
N ALA A 287 7.60 20.11 15.34
CA ALA A 287 6.63 19.32 16.09
C ALA A 287 5.25 19.36 15.42
N LEU A 288 4.82 20.51 14.88
CA LEU A 288 3.58 20.58 14.10
C LEU A 288 3.60 19.74 12.83
N SER A 289 4.76 19.63 12.17
CA SER A 289 4.90 18.76 11.00
C SER A 289 4.75 17.29 11.37
N GLU A 290 5.27 16.87 12.54
CA GLU A 290 5.02 15.53 13.10
C GLU A 290 3.54 15.32 13.46
N VAL A 291 2.87 16.33 14.04
CA VAL A 291 1.43 16.29 14.28
C VAL A 291 0.66 16.08 12.98
N ALA A 292 0.98 16.85 11.93
CA ALA A 292 0.31 16.74 10.63
C ALA A 292 0.47 15.34 10.02
N VAL A 293 1.67 14.76 10.03
CA VAL A 293 1.93 13.39 9.52
C VAL A 293 1.19 12.33 10.34
N ARG A 294 1.12 12.48 11.67
CA ARG A 294 0.34 11.57 12.52
C ARG A 294 -1.16 11.68 12.24
N LEU A 295 -1.67 12.88 11.98
CA LEU A 295 -3.07 13.10 11.61
C LEU A 295 -3.38 12.53 10.22
N GLU A 296 -2.47 12.65 9.26
CA GLU A 296 -2.60 12.00 7.94
C GLU A 296 -2.78 10.49 8.12
N ASP A 297 -1.93 9.86 8.91
CA ASP A 297 -2.01 8.42 9.20
C ASP A 297 -3.36 8.04 9.84
N ILE A 298 -3.81 8.79 10.85
CA ILE A 298 -5.11 8.54 11.49
C ILE A 298 -6.26 8.73 10.48
N ALA A 299 -6.25 9.81 9.71
CA ALA A 299 -7.29 10.09 8.72
C ALA A 299 -7.34 9.02 7.63
N TYR A 300 -6.18 8.54 7.17
CA TYR A 300 -6.08 7.41 6.25
C TYR A 300 -6.74 6.15 6.83
N HIS A 301 -6.46 5.82 8.09
CA HIS A 301 -7.08 4.68 8.78
C HIS A 301 -8.58 4.87 9.06
N MET A 302 -9.07 6.11 9.09
CA MET A 302 -10.50 6.45 9.17
C MET A 302 -11.23 6.37 7.81
N GLY A 303 -10.53 5.97 6.73
CA GLY A 303 -11.11 5.84 5.39
C GLY A 303 -10.91 7.06 4.49
N TYR A 304 -10.25 8.12 4.96
CA TYR A 304 -9.85 9.26 4.12
C TYR A 304 -8.56 8.91 3.36
N TYR A 305 -8.64 8.01 2.39
CA TYR A 305 -7.49 7.48 1.66
C TYR A 305 -6.64 8.52 0.91
N LYS A 306 -7.22 9.68 0.59
CA LYS A 306 -6.50 10.83 0.01
C LYS A 306 -5.86 11.73 1.06
N ALA A 307 -6.01 11.47 2.35
CA ALA A 307 -5.45 12.33 3.39
C ALA A 307 -3.96 12.61 3.10
N PHE A 308 -3.60 13.89 3.17
CA PHE A 308 -2.28 14.37 2.81
C PHE A 308 -1.89 15.54 3.71
N ALA A 309 -0.75 15.42 4.39
CA ALA A 309 -0.17 16.42 5.25
C ALA A 309 0.71 17.39 4.44
N LEU A 310 0.24 18.62 4.29
CA LEU A 310 1.08 19.74 3.85
C LEU A 310 1.89 20.25 5.06
N THR A 311 3.17 19.89 5.11
CA THR A 311 4.09 20.27 6.19
C THR A 311 4.92 21.50 5.83
N ALA A 312 5.30 22.28 6.86
CA ALA A 312 6.04 23.52 6.68
C ALA A 312 7.54 23.40 6.95
N LEU A 313 7.98 22.35 7.68
CA LEU A 313 9.39 22.10 8.03
C LEU A 313 9.68 20.58 8.07
N SER A 314 10.94 20.20 7.85
CA SER A 314 11.37 18.82 7.98
C SER A 314 11.34 18.32 9.44
N SER A 315 10.83 17.12 9.65
CA SER A 315 10.88 16.37 10.91
C SER A 315 12.05 15.36 10.98
N GLY A 316 12.89 15.29 9.94
CA GLY A 316 14.07 14.43 9.91
C GLY A 316 15.25 14.99 10.72
N LEU A 317 16.11 14.09 11.20
CA LEU A 317 17.44 14.46 11.70
C LEU A 317 18.16 15.27 10.61
N SER A 318 18.86 16.32 11.01
CA SER A 318 19.72 17.12 10.12
C SER A 318 20.64 16.20 9.33
N GLY A 319 20.44 16.12 8.00
CA GLY A 319 21.28 15.34 7.10
C GLY A 319 20.61 14.17 6.37
N VAL A 320 19.29 13.98 6.50
CA VAL A 320 18.57 13.02 5.64
C VAL A 320 17.52 13.76 4.81
N THR A 321 17.97 14.22 3.63
CA THR A 321 17.15 14.41 2.43
C THR A 321 17.63 13.42 1.39
#